data_AF-A0AAV4K7I9-F1
#
_entry.id   AF-A0AAV4K7I9-F1
#
_cell.length_a   1.000
_cell.length_b   1.000
_cell.length_c   1.000
_cell.angle_alpha   90.00
_cell.angle_beta   90.00
_cell.angle_gamma   90.00
#
_symmetry.space_group_name_H-M   'P 1'
#
loop_
_entity.id
_entity.type
_entity.pdbx_description
1 polymer ?
#
loop_
_entity_poly.entity_id
_entity_poly.type
_entity_poly.pdbx_seq_one_letter_code
_entity_poly.pdbx_strand_id
1 'polypeptide(L)' 'MPETVWYVELRGEEAEAALHRWLEQLPGQPGFAGAELLDSPAQPGLALLASRWTGALPELTPPPGAKHWTFRVLERR' A
#
# COMPACT_ATOMS: atom_id res chain seq x y z
N MET A 1 -19.75 -3.99 2.29
CA MET A 1 -18.67 -4.66 3.05
C MET A 1 -17.79 -3.58 3.66
N PRO A 2 -17.20 -3.79 4.85
CA PRO A 2 -16.29 -2.79 5.42
C PRO A 2 -15.10 -2.58 4.48
N GLU A 3 -14.68 -1.32 4.34
CA GLU A 3 -13.50 -0.99 3.55
C GLU A 3 -12.23 -1.40 4.28
N THR A 4 -11.24 -1.82 3.52
CA THR A 4 -9.92 -2.22 4.00
C THR A 4 -8.87 -1.21 3.57
N VAL A 5 -7.98 -0.84 4.48
CA VAL A 5 -6.76 -0.09 4.19
C VAL A 5 -5.57 -1.03 4.33
N TRP A 6 -4.66 -1.01 3.36
CA TRP A 6 -3.43 -1.78 3.40
C TRP A 6 -2.23 -0.85 3.28
N TYR A 7 -1.34 -0.92 4.27
CA TYR A 7 -0.08 -0.20 4.29
C TYR A 7 1.07 -1.15 3.97
N VAL A 8 1.98 -0.71 3.10
CA VAL A 8 3.21 -1.44 2.74
C VAL A 8 4.40 -0.49 2.81
N GLU A 9 5.32 -0.75 3.73
CA GLU A 9 6.55 0.01 3.93
C GLU A 9 7.73 -0.74 3.34
N LEU A 10 8.58 -0.04 2.60
CA LEU A 10 9.87 -0.54 2.14
C LEU A 10 10.98 0.47 2.47
N ARG A 11 12.19 -0.03 2.68
CA ARG A 11 13.38 0.79 2.97
C ARG A 11 14.53 0.47 2.02
N GLY A 12 15.34 1.47 1.73
CA GLY A 12 16.51 1.38 0.86
C GLY A 12 16.44 2.34 -0.32
N GLU A 13 17.53 2.44 -1.07
CA GLU A 13 17.67 3.38 -2.20
C GLU A 13 16.61 3.13 -3.29
N GLU A 14 16.21 1.87 -3.49
CA GLU A 14 15.23 1.46 -4.51
C GLU A 14 13.79 1.37 -3.98
N ALA A 15 13.53 1.77 -2.73
CA ALA A 15 12.24 1.54 -2.08
C ALA A 15 11.08 2.21 -2.82
N GLU A 16 11.24 3.48 -3.18
CA GLU A 16 10.23 4.26 -3.90
C GLU A 16 9.96 3.65 -5.29
N ALA A 17 11.02 3.38 -6.05
CA ALA A 17 10.91 2.81 -7.39
C ALA A 17 10.25 1.42 -7.38
N ALA A 18 10.55 0.58 -6.38
CA ALA A 18 9.95 -0.74 -6.23
C ALA A 18 8.46 -0.65 -5.88
N LEU A 19 8.08 0.23 -4.94
CA LEU A 19 6.67 0.44 -4.59
C LEU A 19 5.89 1.12 -5.72
N HIS A 20 6.49 2.04 -6.47
CA HIS A 20 5.88 2.64 -7.65
C HIS A 20 5.55 1.57 -8.71
N ARG A 21 6.50 0.70 -9.07
CA ARG A 21 6.25 -0.39 -10.04
C ARG A 21 5.13 -1.33 -9.59
N TRP A 22 5.02 -1.54 -8.28
CA TRP A 22 3.99 -2.39 -7.73
C TRP A 22 2.62 -1.68 -7.64
N LEU A 23 2.58 -0.37 -7.37
CA LEU A 23 1.38 0.47 -7.43
C LEU A 23 0.69 0.34 -8.79
N GLU A 24 1.44 0.35 -9.89
CA GLU A 24 0.90 0.21 -11.26
C GLU A 24 0.12 -1.11 -11.47
N GLN A 25 0.31 -2.12 -10.61
CA GLN A 25 -0.35 -3.43 -10.72
C GLN A 25 -1.67 -3.49 -9.94
N LEU A 26 -1.94 -2.55 -9.04
CA LEU A 26 -3.08 -2.59 -8.12
C LEU A 26 -4.42 -2.22 -8.78
N PRO A 27 -4.53 -1.28 -9.73
CA PRO A 27 -5.82 -0.91 -10.33
C PRO A 27 -6.58 -2.05 -10.99
N GLY A 28 -5.89 -3.10 -11.46
CA GLY A 28 -6.53 -4.28 -12.05
C GLY A 28 -7.08 -5.28 -11.03
N GLN A 29 -6.86 -5.06 -9.74
CA GLN A 29 -7.21 -6.02 -8.69
C GLN A 29 -8.66 -5.83 -8.21
N PRO A 30 -9.37 -6.93 -7.90
CA PRO A 30 -10.74 -6.86 -7.39
C PRO A 30 -10.83 -5.98 -6.14
N GLY A 31 -11.74 -5.01 -6.21
CA GLY A 31 -12.04 -4.13 -5.08
C GLY A 31 -11.03 -3.02 -4.84
N PHE A 32 -10.01 -2.81 -5.69
CA PHE A 32 -9.14 -1.64 -5.56
C PHE A 32 -9.95 -0.33 -5.67
N ALA A 33 -9.79 0.56 -4.70
CA ALA A 33 -10.49 1.84 -4.65
C ALA A 33 -9.57 3.05 -4.83
N GLY A 34 -8.26 2.87 -4.66
CA GLY A 34 -7.25 3.92 -4.79
C GLY A 34 -6.05 3.66 -3.90
N ALA A 35 -4.96 4.39 -4.15
CA ALA A 35 -3.76 4.33 -3.34
C ALA A 35 -2.93 5.61 -3.44
N GLU A 36 -2.09 5.81 -2.43
CA GLU A 36 -1.08 6.85 -2.36
C GLU A 36 0.30 6.21 -2.17
N LEU A 37 1.29 6.67 -2.95
CA LEU A 37 2.71 6.42 -2.69
C LEU A 37 3.29 7.64 -1.97
N LEU A 38 3.98 7.38 -0.86
CA LEU A 38 4.44 8.39 0.08
C LEU A 38 5.92 8.20 0.36
N ASP A 39 6.68 9.29 0.41
CA ASP A 39 8.00 9.34 1.01
C ASP A 39 7.93 9.88 2.45
N SER A 40 9.02 9.76 3.20
CA SER A 40 9.13 10.36 4.54
C SER A 40 10.35 11.28 4.60
N PRO A 41 10.16 12.61 4.57
CA PRO A 41 11.28 13.55 4.71
C PRO A 41 12.07 13.40 6.01
N ALA A 42 11.41 12.93 7.07
CA ALA A 42 12.03 12.66 8.37
C ALA A 42 12.77 11.31 8.43
N GLN A 43 12.58 10.43 7.44
CA GLN A 43 13.18 9.11 7.36
C GLN A 43 13.65 8.83 5.91
N PRO A 44 14.79 9.41 5.50
CA PRO A 44 15.32 9.21 4.15
C PRO A 44 15.45 7.73 3.79
N GLY A 45 15.05 7.38 2.58
CA GLY A 45 15.06 6.00 2.07
C GLY A 45 13.91 5.12 2.57
N LEU A 46 12.90 5.69 3.26
CA LEU A 46 11.61 5.03 3.49
C LEU A 46 10.61 5.44 2.42
N ALA A 47 9.94 4.45 1.83
CA ALA A 47 8.75 4.64 1.02
C ALA A 47 7.58 3.84 1.61
N LEU A 48 6.38 4.39 1.51
CA LEU A 48 5.15 3.80 2.04
C LEU A 48 4.06 3.85 0.97
N LEU A 49 3.41 2.73 0.72
CA LEU A 49 2.20 2.66 -0.07
C LEU A 49 0.99 2.49 0.87
N ALA A 50 0.02 3.40 0.78
CA ALA A 50 -1.28 3.27 1.44
C ALA A 50 -2.34 2.98 0.37
N SER A 51 -3.07 1.87 0.47
CA SER A 51 -4.08 1.49 -0.52
C SER A 51 -5.42 1.19 0.13
N ARG A 52 -6.52 1.48 -0.59
CA ARG A 52 -7.91 1.33 -0.14
C ARG A 52 -8.63 0.30 -0.99
N TRP A 53 -9.45 -0.52 -0.34
CA TRP A 53 -10.09 -1.67 -0.95
C TRP A 53 -11.54 -1.84 -0.49
N THR A 54 -12.46 -2.01 -1.44
CA THR A 54 -13.84 -2.39 -1.14
C THR A 54 -13.90 -3.86 -0.72
N GLY A 55 -14.13 -4.12 0.57
CA GLY A 55 -14.19 -5.48 1.09
C GLY A 55 -12.81 -6.03 1.50
N ALA A 56 -12.65 -7.35 1.41
CA ALA A 56 -11.40 -8.01 1.80
C ALA A 56 -10.30 -7.75 0.77
N LEU A 57 -9.07 -7.59 1.25
CA LEU A 57 -7.88 -7.54 0.40
C LEU A 57 -7.73 -8.89 -0.33
N PRO A 58 -7.52 -8.93 -1.66
CA PRO A 58 -7.16 -10.16 -2.35
C PRO A 58 -5.79 -10.69 -1.87
N GLU A 59 -5.47 -11.95 -2.15
CA GLU A 59 -4.14 -12.49 -1.86
C GLU A 59 -3.09 -11.81 -2.74
N LEU A 60 -2.44 -10.80 -2.18
CA LEU A 60 -1.38 -10.03 -2.82
C LEU A 60 -0.08 -10.20 -2.05
N THR A 61 1.00 -10.49 -2.76
CA THR A 61 2.35 -10.56 -2.18
C THR A 61 3.03 -9.20 -2.35
N PRO A 62 3.37 -8.50 -1.25
CA PRO A 62 4.10 -7.25 -1.35
C PRO A 62 5.55 -7.48 -1.81
N PRO A 63 6.26 -6.43 -2.26
CA PRO A 63 7.66 -6.55 -2.66
C PRO A 63 8.55 -7.17 -1.57
N PRO A 64 9.60 -7.92 -1.93
CA PRO A 64 10.50 -8.54 -0.95
C PRO A 64 11.06 -7.52 0.05
N GLY A 65 11.09 -7.91 1.32
CA GLY A 65 11.59 -7.06 2.41
C GLY A 65 10.60 -6.01 2.91
N ALA A 66 9.41 -5.90 2.29
CA ALA A 66 8.40 -4.97 2.74
C ALA A 66 7.75 -5.43 4.06
N LYS A 67 7.47 -4.47 4.95
CA LYS A 67 6.57 -4.67 6.09
C LYS A 67 5.18 -4.24 5.68
N HIS A 68 4.15 -4.92 6.17
CA HIS A 68 2.79 -4.57 5.78
C HIS A 68 1.74 -4.87 6.84
N TRP A 69 0.66 -4.09 6.81
CA TRP A 69 -0.43 -4.18 7.78
C TRP A 69 -1.78 -3.84 7.15
N THR A 70 -2.81 -4.60 7.53
CA THR A 70 -4.16 -4.45 7.01
C THR A 70 -5.11 -3.98 8.11
N PHE A 71 -5.93 -2.99 7.81
CA PHE A 71 -6.87 -2.36 8.73
C PHE A 71 -8.27 -2.33 8.14
N ARG A 72 -9.30 -2.38 8.99
CA ARG A 72 -10.68 -2.10 8.60
C ARG A 72 -11.01 -0.65 8.92
N VAL A 73 -11.66 0.04 7.99
CA VAL A 73 -12.15 1.40 8.22
C VAL A 73 -13.38 1.33 9.13
N LEU A 74 -13.32 1.99 10.28
CA LEU A 74 -14.44 2.09 11.21
C LEU A 74 -15.29 3.36 10.97
N GLU A 75 -14.68 4.43 10.47
CA GLU A 75 -15.31 5.73 10.26
C GLU A 75 -14.58 6.50 9.14
N ARG A 76 -15.32 7.30 8.36
CA ARG A 76 -14.80 8.27 7.39
C ARG A 76 -15.52 9.60 7.55
N ARG A 77 -14.80 10.70 7.41
CA ARG A 77 -15.31 12.07 7.42
C ARG A 77 -14.86 12.78 6.16
#